data_AF-A0A834CEH6-F1
#
_entry.id   AF-A0A834CEH6-F1
#
_cell.length_a   1.000
_cell.length_b   1.000
_cell.length_c   1.000
_cell.angle_alpha   90.00
_cell.angle_beta   90.00
_cell.angle_gamma   90.00
#
_symmetry.space_group_name_H-M   'P 1'
#
loop_
_entity.id
_entity.type
_entity.pdbx_description
1 polymer ?
#
loop_
_entity_poly.entity_id
_entity_poly.type
_entity_poly.pdbx_seq_one_letter_code
_entity_poly.pdbx_strand_id
1 'polypeptide(L)'
;MEEQHKRILRRNRVHLVKELDLSDLCGVLLKKGVFTQSMINDIKNCETKRDQARKLVKDLETRGSEAFAIFLASLQETGQRDLLGLLQKTLPGVQFQPVKPTQELYPLIHPPHDAPDDVFKGPETRPRRDSIQPYKMDAKPCGLCLIINNVEFEPKSELNTRRGSNVDCDKLEKRFKSLNFIVEVRTNLKQKQIKSELSALSRKDHLMYDCCVVIILSHGTEVSHNRFPGAVYGVDGLYVSVQEITNYLNGQHCPSLQGKPKIFFIQACGGGEKDTGFEVSPEEAKPSIGRDGDQTDAIPISSSSDSLSASDEVDARATLPTPSDILVSYSTFPGYVSWRDPAAGSWYVEVLDSILEENAAILDLATMLMMVNNEVSQNSAKGLYKQMPGSFNFLRKHLYFQTSEQWKTTPLH
;
A
#
# COMPACT_ATOMS: atom_id res chain seq x y z
N MET A 1 7.03 -7.28 -16.97
CA MET A 1 6.70 -8.49 -17.74
C MET A 1 5.21 -8.55 -18.04
N GLU A 2 4.82 -8.99 -19.24
CA GLU A 2 3.42 -9.18 -19.64
C GLU A 2 2.74 -10.31 -18.86
N GLU A 3 1.41 -10.24 -18.67
CA GLU A 3 0.69 -11.20 -17.82
C GLU A 3 0.70 -12.63 -18.39
N GLN A 4 0.73 -12.78 -19.71
CA GLN A 4 0.89 -14.10 -20.34
C GLN A 4 2.19 -14.79 -19.94
N HIS A 5 3.30 -14.05 -19.89
CA HIS A 5 4.61 -14.57 -19.49
C HIS A 5 4.64 -14.92 -18.00
N LYS A 6 4.00 -14.11 -17.14
CA LYS A 6 3.86 -14.44 -15.71
C LYS A 6 3.04 -15.70 -15.49
N ARG A 7 1.93 -15.89 -16.23
CA ARG A 7 1.13 -17.12 -16.18
C ARG A 7 1.96 -18.36 -16.53
N ILE A 8 2.83 -18.26 -17.55
CA ILE A 8 3.73 -19.35 -17.94
C ILE A 8 4.72 -19.69 -16.81
N LEU A 9 5.34 -18.69 -16.18
CA LEU A 9 6.24 -18.89 -15.05
C LEU A 9 5.52 -19.50 -13.84
N ARG A 10 4.32 -19.01 -13.51
CA ARG A 10 3.51 -19.52 -12.38
C ARG A 10 3.06 -20.95 -12.60
N ARG A 11 2.59 -21.29 -13.80
CA ARG A 11 2.15 -22.64 -14.16
C ARG A 11 3.29 -23.66 -14.09
N ASN A 12 4.50 -23.24 -14.46
CA ASN A 12 5.68 -24.10 -14.47
C ASN A 12 6.54 -23.94 -13.20
N ARG A 13 6.07 -23.21 -12.17
CA ARG A 13 6.87 -22.81 -11.00
C ARG A 13 7.46 -24.00 -10.25
N VAL A 14 6.70 -25.08 -10.08
CA VAL A 14 7.18 -26.28 -9.37
C VAL A 14 8.38 -26.90 -10.09
N HIS A 15 8.31 -26.98 -11.42
CA HIS A 15 9.37 -27.55 -12.25
C HIS A 15 10.58 -26.61 -12.34
N LEU A 16 10.35 -25.30 -12.44
CA LEU A 16 11.41 -24.29 -12.40
C LEU A 16 12.17 -24.34 -11.06
N VAL A 17 11.47 -24.35 -9.93
CA VAL A 17 12.12 -24.40 -8.61
C VAL A 17 12.94 -25.68 -8.40
N LYS A 18 12.54 -26.78 -9.05
CA LYS A 18 13.20 -28.06 -8.90
C LYS A 18 14.44 -28.22 -9.77
N GLU A 19 14.39 -27.75 -11.02
CA GLU A 19 15.39 -28.08 -12.05
C GLU A 19 16.22 -26.87 -12.52
N LEU A 20 15.89 -25.63 -12.10
CA LEU A 20 16.62 -24.43 -12.52
C LEU A 20 18.02 -24.37 -11.89
N ASP A 21 19.04 -24.33 -12.73
CA ASP A 21 20.42 -24.10 -12.30
C ASP A 21 20.76 -22.61 -12.36
N LEU A 22 21.24 -22.08 -11.24
CA LEU A 22 21.54 -20.66 -11.04
C LEU A 22 23.01 -20.32 -11.23
N SER A 23 23.89 -21.32 -11.34
CA SER A 23 25.35 -21.17 -11.26
C SER A 23 25.86 -20.18 -12.30
N ASP A 24 25.53 -20.40 -13.57
CA ASP A 24 25.89 -19.50 -14.69
C ASP A 24 24.75 -18.54 -15.05
N LEU A 25 23.51 -18.92 -14.76
CA LEU A 25 22.32 -18.16 -15.14
C LEU A 25 22.25 -16.78 -14.48
N CYS A 26 22.62 -16.68 -13.20
CA CYS A 26 22.66 -15.40 -12.50
C CYS A 26 23.64 -14.41 -13.15
N GLY A 27 24.80 -14.90 -13.64
CA GLY A 27 25.78 -14.06 -14.32
C GLY A 27 25.28 -13.55 -15.67
N VAL A 28 24.63 -14.42 -16.45
CA VAL A 28 24.05 -14.05 -17.75
C VAL A 28 22.91 -13.04 -17.57
N LEU A 29 22.02 -13.25 -16.60
CA LEU A 29 20.89 -12.36 -16.33
C LEU A 29 21.32 -10.98 -15.80
N LEU A 30 22.40 -10.93 -15.02
CA LEU A 30 23.03 -9.68 -14.61
C LEU A 30 23.64 -8.95 -15.81
N LYS A 31 24.43 -9.65 -16.64
CA LYS A 31 25.06 -9.07 -17.83
C LYS A 31 24.05 -8.50 -18.83
N LYS A 32 22.88 -9.14 -18.96
CA LYS A 32 21.78 -8.68 -19.81
C LYS A 32 20.86 -7.66 -19.14
N GLY A 33 21.22 -7.16 -17.94
CA GLY A 33 20.51 -6.07 -17.26
C GLY A 33 19.13 -6.43 -16.68
N VAL A 34 18.79 -7.72 -16.60
CA VAL A 34 17.49 -8.17 -16.05
C VAL A 34 17.47 -8.03 -14.53
N PHE A 35 18.61 -8.28 -13.89
CA PHE A 35 18.80 -8.14 -12.45
C PHE A 35 19.99 -7.23 -12.16
N THR A 36 19.96 -6.53 -11.02
CA THR A 36 21.11 -5.79 -10.49
C THR A 36 21.98 -6.71 -9.64
N GLN A 37 23.23 -6.31 -9.38
CA GLN A 37 24.14 -7.09 -8.54
C GLN A 37 23.58 -7.31 -7.12
N SER A 38 22.92 -6.31 -6.54
CA SER A 38 22.26 -6.41 -5.23
C SER A 38 21.16 -7.48 -5.24
N MET A 39 20.31 -7.51 -6.27
CA MET A 39 19.27 -8.55 -6.37
C MET A 39 19.85 -9.95 -6.52
N ILE A 40 20.94 -10.10 -7.29
CA ILE A 40 21.62 -11.41 -7.41
C ILE A 40 22.21 -11.84 -6.07
N ASN A 41 22.77 -10.93 -5.28
CA ASN A 41 23.27 -11.23 -3.95
C ASN A 41 22.13 -11.66 -3.01
N ASP A 42 21.00 -10.95 -3.04
CA ASP A 42 19.80 -11.29 -2.24
C ASP A 42 19.19 -12.64 -2.63
N ILE A 43 19.30 -13.03 -3.90
CA ILE A 43 18.93 -14.35 -4.38
C ILE A 43 19.92 -15.39 -3.82
N LYS A 44 21.23 -15.18 -3.98
CA LYS A 44 22.27 -16.12 -3.53
C LYS A 44 22.31 -16.30 -2.01
N ASN A 45 21.87 -15.32 -1.24
CA ASN A 45 21.80 -15.38 0.22
C ASN A 45 20.65 -16.27 0.76
N CYS A 46 19.80 -16.84 -0.09
CA CYS A 46 18.78 -17.79 0.38
C CYS A 46 19.41 -19.14 0.79
N GLU A 47 18.84 -19.75 1.83
CA GLU A 47 19.37 -20.95 2.50
C GLU A 47 19.55 -22.16 1.57
N THR A 48 18.62 -22.39 0.64
CA THR A 48 18.67 -23.56 -0.26
C THR A 48 18.60 -23.18 -1.73
N LYS A 49 19.18 -24.00 -2.61
CA LYS A 49 19.10 -23.82 -4.08
C LYS A 49 17.65 -23.66 -4.58
N ARG A 50 16.69 -24.35 -3.95
CA ARG A 50 15.26 -24.24 -4.29
C ARG A 50 14.67 -22.89 -3.89
N ASP A 51 15.09 -22.33 -2.76
CA ASP A 51 14.65 -21.01 -2.31
C ASP A 51 15.24 -19.91 -3.19
N GLN A 52 16.51 -20.07 -3.59
CA GLN A 52 17.16 -19.19 -4.57
C GLN A 52 16.39 -19.21 -5.91
N ALA A 53 16.07 -20.40 -6.44
CA ALA A 53 15.31 -20.54 -7.69
C ALA A 53 13.90 -19.96 -7.58
N ARG A 54 13.22 -20.18 -6.44
CA ARG A 54 11.89 -19.62 -6.17
C ARG A 54 11.92 -18.09 -6.13
N LYS A 55 12.94 -17.52 -5.46
CA LYS A 55 13.12 -16.08 -5.36
C LYS A 55 13.44 -15.47 -6.72
N LEU A 56 14.36 -16.06 -7.48
CA LEU A 56 14.67 -15.60 -8.84
C LEU A 56 13.42 -15.57 -9.73
N VAL A 57 12.64 -16.66 -9.77
CA VAL A 57 11.42 -16.72 -10.61
C VAL A 57 10.38 -15.70 -10.17
N LYS A 58 10.21 -15.51 -8.85
CA LYS A 58 9.30 -14.49 -8.29
C LYS A 58 9.74 -13.08 -8.68
N ASP A 59 11.03 -12.77 -8.53
CA ASP A 59 11.57 -11.44 -8.81
C ASP A 59 11.60 -11.18 -10.32
N LEU A 60 11.81 -12.20 -11.14
CA LEU A 60 11.76 -12.11 -12.60
C LEU A 60 10.40 -11.58 -13.10
N GLU A 61 9.28 -11.95 -12.47
CA GLU A 61 7.93 -11.44 -12.83
C GLU A 61 7.82 -9.91 -12.73
N THR A 62 8.69 -9.29 -11.92
CA THR A 62 8.72 -7.84 -11.69
C THR A 62 9.70 -7.10 -12.62
N ARG A 63 10.53 -7.82 -13.37
CA ARG A 63 11.45 -7.23 -14.36
C ARG A 63 10.66 -6.92 -15.64
N GLY A 64 11.07 -5.93 -16.42
CA GLY A 64 10.30 -5.27 -17.51
C GLY A 64 9.65 -6.18 -18.57
N SER A 65 9.02 -5.61 -19.60
CA SER A 65 8.34 -6.38 -20.66
C SER A 65 9.26 -7.42 -21.32
N GLU A 66 10.54 -7.08 -21.52
CA GLU A 66 11.55 -7.92 -22.18
C GLU A 66 12.14 -9.04 -21.30
N ALA A 67 11.93 -8.99 -19.98
CA ALA A 67 12.61 -9.87 -19.04
C ALA A 67 12.35 -11.37 -19.29
N PHE A 68 11.16 -11.72 -19.78
CA PHE A 68 10.83 -13.11 -20.10
C PHE A 68 11.58 -13.61 -21.33
N ALA A 69 11.64 -12.81 -22.40
CA ALA A 69 12.38 -13.16 -23.61
C ALA A 69 13.88 -13.31 -23.31
N ILE A 70 14.43 -12.39 -22.53
CA ILE A 70 15.83 -12.44 -22.09
C ILE A 70 16.08 -13.65 -21.18
N PHE A 71 15.12 -14.02 -20.33
CA PHE A 71 15.23 -15.23 -19.51
C PHE A 71 15.26 -16.50 -20.36
N LEU A 72 14.39 -16.63 -21.37
CA LEU A 72 14.44 -17.77 -22.31
C LEU A 72 15.77 -17.82 -23.07
N ALA A 73 16.26 -16.69 -23.55
CA ALA A 73 17.58 -16.61 -24.20
C ALA A 73 18.71 -17.01 -23.23
N SER A 74 18.61 -16.63 -21.96
CA SER A 74 19.58 -17.00 -20.92
C SER A 74 19.54 -18.49 -20.56
N LEU A 75 18.35 -19.12 -20.56
CA LEU A 75 18.23 -20.58 -20.41
C LEU A 75 18.85 -21.32 -21.59
N GLN A 76 18.71 -20.79 -22.81
CA GLN A 76 19.34 -21.34 -23.99
C GLN A 76 20.87 -21.23 -23.93
N GLU A 77 21.38 -20.05 -23.53
CA GLU A 77 22.81 -19.75 -23.41
C GLU A 77 23.49 -20.60 -22.32
N THR A 78 22.79 -20.88 -21.23
CA THR A 78 23.27 -21.74 -20.12
C THR A 78 22.99 -23.23 -20.34
N GLY A 79 22.43 -23.62 -21.50
CA GLY A 79 22.21 -25.03 -21.84
C GLY A 79 21.03 -25.70 -21.13
N GLN A 80 20.17 -24.96 -20.43
CA GLN A 80 18.99 -25.46 -19.72
C GLN A 80 17.81 -25.74 -20.67
N ARG A 81 18.04 -26.61 -21.66
CA ARG A 81 17.14 -26.86 -22.81
C ARG A 81 15.79 -27.45 -22.43
N ASP A 82 15.73 -28.29 -21.39
CA ASP A 82 14.48 -28.92 -20.96
C ASP A 82 13.51 -27.90 -20.36
N LEU A 83 14.02 -26.97 -19.54
CA LEU A 83 13.25 -25.86 -19.00
C LEU A 83 12.83 -24.87 -20.10
N LEU A 84 13.73 -24.57 -21.04
CA LEU A 84 13.40 -23.76 -22.21
C LEU A 84 12.24 -24.38 -23.01
N GLY A 85 12.33 -25.67 -23.32
CA GLY A 85 11.29 -26.41 -24.04
C GLY A 85 9.96 -26.47 -23.30
N LEU A 86 9.99 -26.62 -21.97
CA LEU A 86 8.79 -26.59 -21.13
C LEU A 86 8.07 -25.23 -21.19
N LEU A 87 8.83 -24.14 -21.05
CA LEU A 87 8.28 -22.79 -21.09
C LEU A 87 7.77 -22.42 -22.49
N GLN A 88 8.46 -22.87 -23.55
CA GLN A 88 8.06 -22.65 -24.93
C GLN A 88 6.80 -23.43 -25.32
N LYS A 89 6.63 -24.68 -24.86
CA LYS A 89 5.40 -25.47 -25.08
C LYS A 89 4.17 -24.85 -24.41
N THR A 90 4.37 -23.99 -23.42
CA THR A 90 3.30 -23.28 -22.71
C THR A 90 2.92 -21.96 -23.41
N LEU A 91 3.65 -21.54 -24.46
CA LEU A 91 3.27 -20.41 -25.32
C LEU A 91 2.16 -20.85 -26.29
N PRO A 92 1.02 -20.13 -26.37
CA PRO A 92 0.07 -20.33 -27.46
C PRO A 92 0.76 -20.00 -28.79
N GLY A 93 0.66 -20.91 -29.76
CA GLY A 93 1.48 -20.94 -30.98
C GLY A 93 1.65 -19.59 -31.67
N VAL A 94 2.90 -19.08 -31.63
CA VAL A 94 3.41 -18.03 -32.50
C VAL A 94 4.80 -18.46 -32.96
N GLN A 95 5.01 -18.50 -34.27
CA GLN A 95 6.28 -18.82 -34.91
C GLN A 95 7.33 -17.74 -34.57
N PHE A 96 8.45 -18.16 -33.98
CA PHE A 96 9.65 -17.31 -33.89
C PHE A 96 10.29 -17.21 -35.27
N GLN A 97 10.26 -16.02 -35.89
CA GLN A 97 11.23 -15.71 -36.94
C GLN A 97 12.57 -15.36 -36.30
N PRO A 98 13.70 -15.86 -36.83
CA PRO A 98 15.02 -15.54 -36.31
C PRO A 98 15.38 -14.08 -36.60
N VAL A 99 15.79 -13.37 -35.55
CA VAL A 99 16.35 -12.02 -35.63
C VAL A 99 17.65 -12.10 -36.45
N LYS A 100 17.69 -11.39 -37.60
CA LYS A 100 18.93 -11.16 -38.35
C LYS A 100 19.80 -10.13 -37.61
N PRO A 101 21.14 -10.26 -37.65
CA PRO A 101 22.02 -9.31 -37.00
C PRO A 101 21.99 -7.97 -37.75
N THR A 102 21.57 -6.90 -37.07
CA THR A 102 21.70 -5.54 -37.61
C THR A 102 23.15 -5.11 -37.44
N GLN A 103 23.81 -4.87 -38.57
CA GLN A 103 25.16 -4.32 -38.66
C GLN A 103 25.20 -2.92 -38.06
N GLU A 104 26.28 -2.65 -37.33
CA GLU A 104 26.69 -1.30 -36.92
C GLU A 104 26.87 -0.42 -38.16
N LEU A 105 26.11 0.67 -38.23
CA LEU A 105 26.34 1.75 -39.18
C LEU A 105 26.90 2.93 -38.40
N TYR A 106 28.20 3.17 -38.56
CA TYR A 106 28.87 4.40 -38.16
C TYR A 106 28.30 5.59 -38.96
N PRO A 107 28.12 6.78 -38.35
CA PRO A 107 27.75 7.96 -39.11
C PRO A 107 28.91 8.44 -39.97
N LEU A 108 28.65 8.58 -41.28
CA LEU A 108 29.52 9.27 -42.23
C LEU A 108 29.51 10.78 -41.94
N ILE A 109 30.69 11.34 -41.71
CA ILE A 109 30.95 12.77 -41.66
C ILE A 109 31.03 13.29 -43.10
N HIS A 110 30.18 14.25 -43.46
CA HIS A 110 30.41 15.13 -44.60
C HIS A 110 30.27 16.60 -44.18
N PRO A 111 31.03 17.51 -44.82
CA PRO A 111 31.37 18.85 -44.32
C PRO A 111 30.26 19.90 -44.59
N PRO A 112 30.39 21.14 -44.05
CA PRO A 112 29.26 22.04 -43.86
C PRO A 112 28.90 22.79 -45.15
N HIS A 113 27.61 23.05 -45.33
CA HIS A 113 27.12 24.06 -46.27
C HIS A 113 26.33 25.12 -45.50
N ASP A 114 26.70 26.37 -45.76
CA ASP A 114 26.24 27.58 -45.09
C ASP A 114 24.82 28.04 -45.49
N ALA A 115 24.19 28.68 -44.49
CA ALA A 115 23.22 29.79 -44.53
C ALA A 115 21.70 29.49 -44.72
N PRO A 116 20.79 30.38 -44.26
CA PRO A 116 20.94 31.56 -43.39
C PRO A 116 20.07 31.52 -42.11
N ASP A 117 20.31 32.49 -41.22
CA ASP A 117 19.60 32.72 -39.95
C ASP A 117 18.07 32.68 -40.07
N ASP A 118 17.46 31.72 -39.37
CA ASP A 118 16.02 31.73 -39.12
C ASP A 118 15.74 31.61 -37.62
N VAL A 119 14.89 32.52 -37.16
CA VAL A 119 14.63 32.86 -35.77
C VAL A 119 14.23 31.62 -34.96
N PHE A 120 14.99 31.33 -33.89
CA PHE A 120 14.71 30.27 -32.92
C PHE A 120 13.36 30.54 -32.22
N LYS A 121 12.26 30.09 -32.84
CA LYS A 121 11.04 29.76 -32.09
C LYS A 121 11.33 28.44 -31.40
N GLY A 122 11.66 28.53 -30.12
CA GLY A 122 11.91 27.36 -29.28
C GLY A 122 10.79 26.33 -29.44
N PRO A 123 11.09 25.03 -29.37
CA PRO A 123 10.08 24.00 -29.56
C PRO A 123 8.98 24.21 -28.54
N GLU A 124 7.74 24.38 -29.03
CA GLU A 124 6.54 24.29 -28.21
C GLU A 124 6.68 23.07 -27.31
N THR A 125 6.70 23.32 -26.00
CA THR A 125 6.86 22.29 -24.99
C THR A 125 5.76 21.25 -25.22
N ARG A 126 6.13 20.06 -25.68
CA ARG A 126 5.31 18.87 -25.49
C ARG A 126 4.92 18.85 -24.01
N PRO A 127 3.62 18.77 -23.65
CA PRO A 127 3.24 18.76 -22.24
C PRO A 127 3.97 17.60 -21.57
N ARG A 128 4.72 17.89 -20.51
CA ARG A 128 5.41 16.87 -19.71
C ARG A 128 4.38 15.79 -19.35
N ARG A 129 4.63 14.54 -19.72
CA ARG A 129 3.83 13.37 -19.29
C ARG A 129 3.96 13.08 -17.78
N ASP A 130 4.71 13.90 -17.03
CA ASP A 130 5.42 13.49 -15.81
C ASP A 130 4.94 14.16 -14.51
N SER A 131 3.67 14.56 -14.40
CA SER A 131 3.11 14.98 -13.10
C SER A 131 1.90 14.14 -12.72
N ILE A 132 1.97 13.48 -11.55
CA ILE A 132 0.83 12.80 -10.93
C ILE A 132 -0.23 13.88 -10.68
N GLN A 133 -1.41 13.70 -11.26
CA GLN A 133 -2.50 14.67 -11.13
C GLN A 133 -3.13 14.59 -9.73
N PRO A 134 -3.72 15.68 -9.21
CA PRO A 134 -4.52 15.62 -7.99
C PRO A 134 -5.90 14.97 -8.24
N TYR A 135 -6.48 14.35 -7.21
CA TYR A 135 -7.91 14.06 -7.22
C TYR A 135 -8.71 15.36 -7.17
N LYS A 136 -9.88 15.34 -7.82
CA LYS A 136 -10.91 16.34 -7.56
C LYS A 136 -11.41 16.15 -6.13
N MET A 137 -11.40 17.23 -5.34
CA MET A 137 -11.71 17.24 -3.90
C MET A 137 -12.50 18.51 -3.51
N ASP A 138 -13.20 19.15 -4.44
CA ASP A 138 -13.90 20.43 -4.30
C ASP A 138 -15.40 20.31 -3.91
N ALA A 139 -15.91 19.09 -3.72
CA ALA A 139 -17.29 18.82 -3.32
C ALA A 139 -17.61 19.32 -1.90
N LYS A 140 -18.90 19.62 -1.67
CA LYS A 140 -19.41 20.15 -0.41
C LYS A 140 -20.67 19.42 0.04
N PRO A 141 -20.57 18.52 1.02
CA PRO A 141 -19.35 18.09 1.74
C PRO A 141 -18.40 17.25 0.85
N CYS A 142 -17.14 17.11 1.26
CA CYS A 142 -16.13 16.31 0.53
C CYS A 142 -16.51 14.83 0.48
N GLY A 143 -17.17 14.34 1.53
CA GLY A 143 -17.61 12.97 1.62
C GLY A 143 -18.12 12.58 2.99
N LEU A 144 -18.39 11.28 3.14
CA LEU A 144 -18.76 10.68 4.41
C LEU A 144 -17.50 10.21 5.16
N CYS A 145 -17.49 10.39 6.47
CA CYS A 145 -16.48 9.88 7.38
C CYS A 145 -17.14 9.07 8.49
N LEU A 146 -17.01 7.74 8.44
CA LEU A 146 -17.49 6.85 9.50
C LEU A 146 -16.38 6.66 10.53
N ILE A 147 -16.63 6.97 11.80
CA ILE A 147 -15.73 6.68 12.91
C ILE A 147 -16.34 5.58 13.78
N ILE A 148 -15.66 4.44 13.88
CA ILE A 148 -16.02 3.36 14.81
C ILE A 148 -15.05 3.42 15.99
N ASN A 149 -15.56 3.76 17.16
CA ASN A 149 -14.79 3.89 18.39
C ASN A 149 -15.21 2.83 19.41
N ASN A 150 -14.44 1.76 19.51
CA ASN A 150 -14.68 0.68 20.47
C ASN A 150 -13.79 0.89 21.71
N VAL A 151 -14.45 1.12 22.85
CA VAL A 151 -13.81 1.51 24.11
C VAL A 151 -14.04 0.46 25.18
N GLU A 152 -15.28 0.05 25.38
CA GLU A 152 -15.70 -0.87 26.43
C GLU A 152 -16.04 -2.23 25.82
N PHE A 153 -15.23 -3.23 26.15
CA PHE A 153 -15.38 -4.59 25.64
C PHE A 153 -16.11 -5.46 26.66
N GLU A 154 -16.88 -6.43 26.17
CA GLU A 154 -17.62 -7.36 27.01
C GLU A 154 -16.65 -8.20 27.87
N PRO A 155 -16.94 -8.47 29.15
CA PRO A 155 -16.03 -9.19 30.04
C PRO A 155 -15.53 -10.54 29.48
N LYS A 156 -16.39 -11.25 28.72
CA LYS A 156 -16.07 -12.53 28.08
C LYS A 156 -15.05 -12.47 26.94
N SER A 157 -14.74 -11.26 26.46
CA SER A 157 -13.77 -11.05 25.37
C SER A 157 -12.33 -11.07 25.85
N GLU A 158 -12.09 -10.94 27.16
CA GLU A 158 -10.75 -10.78 27.77
C GLU A 158 -9.99 -9.55 27.26
N LEU A 159 -10.66 -8.63 26.55
CA LEU A 159 -10.11 -7.37 26.07
C LEU A 159 -10.30 -6.27 27.12
N ASN A 160 -9.26 -5.46 27.33
CA ASN A 160 -9.28 -4.37 28.30
C ASN A 160 -10.06 -3.15 27.79
N THR A 161 -10.51 -2.28 28.70
CA THR A 161 -11.10 -0.99 28.32
C THR A 161 -10.04 -0.06 27.71
N ARG A 162 -10.32 0.54 26.55
CA ARG A 162 -9.40 1.44 25.83
C ARG A 162 -9.52 2.90 26.29
N ARG A 163 -9.13 3.18 27.53
CA ARG A 163 -9.19 4.54 28.13
C ARG A 163 -8.45 5.59 27.28
N GLY A 164 -9.04 6.76 27.07
CA GLY A 164 -8.45 7.79 26.19
C GLY A 164 -8.81 7.64 24.71
N SER A 165 -9.41 6.53 24.26
CA SER A 165 -9.88 6.41 22.86
C SER A 165 -11.01 7.39 22.51
N ASN A 166 -11.75 7.89 23.51
CA ASN A 166 -12.71 8.98 23.28
C ASN A 166 -11.99 10.30 22.94
N VAL A 167 -10.81 10.56 23.53
CA VAL A 167 -10.01 11.74 23.19
C VAL A 167 -9.55 11.67 21.73
N ASP A 168 -9.11 10.49 21.28
CA ASP A 168 -8.79 10.23 19.89
C ASP A 168 -9.99 10.45 18.96
N CYS A 169 -11.16 9.91 19.36
CA CYS A 169 -12.41 10.06 18.61
C CYS A 169 -12.80 11.53 18.44
N ASP A 170 -12.75 12.32 19.52
CA ASP A 170 -13.13 13.73 19.51
C ASP A 170 -12.18 14.57 18.64
N LYS A 171 -10.86 14.30 18.71
CA LYS A 171 -9.85 14.94 17.85
C LYS A 171 -10.15 14.68 16.38
N LEU A 172 -10.36 13.42 16.02
CA LEU A 172 -10.61 13.03 14.63
C LEU A 172 -11.98 13.52 14.13
N GLU A 173 -13.02 13.49 14.96
CA GLU A 173 -14.32 14.04 14.61
C GLU A 173 -14.22 15.55 14.32
N LYS A 174 -13.53 16.30 15.19
CA LYS A 174 -13.27 17.72 14.97
C LYS A 174 -12.48 17.95 13.68
N ARG A 175 -11.42 17.18 13.45
CA ARG A 175 -10.56 17.28 12.26
C ARG A 175 -11.33 17.04 10.97
N PHE A 176 -12.03 15.91 10.87
CA PHE A 176 -12.72 15.59 9.62
C PHE A 176 -13.93 16.50 9.37
N LYS A 177 -14.56 17.04 10.41
CA LYS A 177 -15.54 18.15 10.24
C LYS A 177 -14.88 19.42 9.69
N SER A 178 -13.68 19.80 10.15
CA SER A 178 -12.97 21.00 9.64
C SER A 178 -12.48 20.84 8.19
N LEU A 179 -12.23 19.58 7.79
CA LEU A 179 -11.96 19.15 6.41
C LEU A 179 -13.24 18.88 5.59
N ASN A 180 -14.39 19.38 6.04
CA ASN A 180 -15.66 19.39 5.30
C ASN A 180 -16.25 17.98 5.02
N PHE A 181 -16.07 17.02 5.93
CA PHE A 181 -16.75 15.72 5.89
C PHE A 181 -18.03 15.72 6.72
N ILE A 182 -19.00 14.91 6.30
CA ILE A 182 -20.10 14.48 7.17
C ILE A 182 -19.56 13.35 8.04
N VAL A 183 -19.32 13.64 9.32
CA VAL A 183 -18.80 12.67 10.27
C VAL A 183 -19.94 11.95 10.99
N GLU A 184 -19.93 10.62 10.95
CA GLU A 184 -20.84 9.74 11.70
C GLU A 184 -20.03 8.91 12.69
N VAL A 185 -20.24 9.13 14.00
CA VAL A 185 -19.58 8.36 15.06
C VAL A 185 -20.47 7.20 15.50
N ARG A 186 -19.85 6.04 15.70
CA ARG A 186 -20.46 4.82 16.26
C ARG A 186 -19.58 4.27 17.36
N THR A 187 -20.17 3.99 18.51
CA THR A 187 -19.42 3.62 19.72
C THR A 187 -19.77 2.21 20.17
N ASN A 188 -18.75 1.45 20.59
CA ASN A 188 -18.88 0.12 21.18
C ASN A 188 -19.70 -0.87 20.32
N LEU A 189 -19.33 -1.01 19.05
CA LEU A 189 -19.99 -1.91 18.12
C LEU A 189 -19.49 -3.35 18.26
N LYS A 190 -20.42 -4.31 18.27
CA LYS A 190 -20.14 -5.74 18.09
C LYS A 190 -19.72 -6.02 16.66
N GLN A 191 -19.07 -7.16 16.41
CA GLN A 191 -18.62 -7.55 15.07
C GLN A 191 -19.73 -7.44 14.00
N LYS A 192 -20.93 -7.98 14.28
CA LYS A 192 -22.07 -7.91 13.35
C LYS A 192 -22.53 -6.48 13.08
N GLN A 193 -22.44 -5.60 14.09
CA GLN A 193 -22.82 -4.19 13.95
C GLN A 193 -21.78 -3.43 13.12
N ILE A 194 -20.48 -3.70 13.30
CA ILE A 194 -19.41 -3.15 12.43
C ILE A 194 -19.70 -3.49 10.96
N LYS A 195 -19.98 -4.77 10.67
CA LYS A 195 -20.33 -5.23 9.32
C LYS A 195 -21.59 -4.53 8.80
N SER A 196 -22.60 -4.34 9.65
CA SER A 196 -23.83 -3.66 9.29
C SER A 196 -23.61 -2.19 8.93
N GLU A 197 -22.82 -1.45 9.72
CA GLU A 197 -22.50 -0.04 9.46
C GLU A 197 -21.68 0.13 8.17
N LEU A 198 -20.68 -0.71 7.94
CA LEU A 198 -19.88 -0.71 6.70
C LEU A 198 -20.74 -1.03 5.48
N SER A 199 -21.64 -2.01 5.62
CA SER A 199 -22.59 -2.38 4.58
C SER A 199 -23.63 -1.29 4.32
N ALA A 200 -24.05 -0.55 5.35
CA ALA A 200 -24.92 0.61 5.20
C ALA A 200 -24.19 1.76 4.49
N LEU A 201 -22.94 2.04 4.86
CA LEU A 201 -22.09 3.04 4.23
C LEU A 201 -21.86 2.74 2.75
N SER A 202 -21.58 1.48 2.39
CA SER A 202 -21.35 1.09 0.99
C SER A 202 -22.59 1.23 0.11
N ARG A 203 -23.80 1.17 0.69
CA ARG A 203 -25.08 1.34 -0.01
C ARG A 203 -25.53 2.78 -0.16
N LYS A 204 -24.88 3.75 0.52
CA LYS A 204 -25.21 5.17 0.35
C LYS A 204 -24.83 5.63 -1.07
N ASP A 205 -25.52 6.65 -1.57
CA ASP A 205 -25.13 7.30 -2.82
C ASP A 205 -23.98 8.28 -2.56
N HIS A 206 -22.84 8.02 -3.20
CA HIS A 206 -21.62 8.81 -3.09
C HIS A 206 -21.34 9.64 -4.34
N LEU A 207 -22.24 9.68 -5.33
CA LEU A 207 -22.01 10.36 -6.61
C LEU A 207 -21.63 11.84 -6.45
N MET A 208 -22.25 12.52 -5.48
CA MET A 208 -22.03 13.94 -5.17
C MET A 208 -20.80 14.21 -4.31
N TYR A 209 -20.17 13.19 -3.74
CA TYR A 209 -18.97 13.30 -2.90
C TYR A 209 -17.71 13.01 -3.69
N ASP A 210 -16.57 13.49 -3.23
CA ASP A 210 -15.28 13.24 -3.87
C ASP A 210 -14.52 12.05 -3.28
N CYS A 211 -14.77 11.70 -2.02
CA CYS A 211 -14.12 10.57 -1.36
C CYS A 211 -14.97 9.98 -0.22
N CYS A 212 -14.47 8.93 0.41
CA CYS A 212 -15.05 8.34 1.61
C CYS A 212 -13.93 7.96 2.59
N VAL A 213 -14.18 8.22 3.88
CA VAL A 213 -13.24 7.93 4.97
C VAL A 213 -13.88 6.96 5.97
N VAL A 214 -13.10 5.98 6.43
CA VAL A 214 -13.47 5.09 7.53
C VAL A 214 -12.34 5.10 8.55
N ILE A 215 -12.65 5.42 9.79
CA ILE A 215 -11.71 5.43 10.91
C ILE A 215 -12.16 4.39 11.92
N ILE A 216 -11.24 3.52 12.34
CA ILE A 216 -11.53 2.47 13.33
C ILE A 216 -10.52 2.59 14.47
N LEU A 217 -11.04 2.82 15.67
CA LEU A 217 -10.31 2.86 16.94
C LEU A 217 -10.75 1.64 17.76
N SER A 218 -9.93 0.59 17.82
CA SER A 218 -10.27 -0.65 18.53
C SER A 218 -9.02 -1.45 18.94
N HIS A 219 -9.22 -2.56 19.65
CA HIS A 219 -8.20 -3.62 19.71
C HIS A 219 -8.04 -4.27 18.35
N GLY A 220 -6.83 -4.79 18.09
CA GLY A 220 -6.50 -5.49 16.86
C GLY A 220 -5.83 -6.84 17.10
N THR A 221 -5.78 -7.65 16.07
CA THR A 221 -5.09 -8.94 16.08
C THR A 221 -4.53 -9.26 14.71
N GLU A 222 -3.45 -10.04 14.69
CA GLU A 222 -2.89 -10.58 13.47
C GLU A 222 -3.78 -11.72 12.96
N VAL A 223 -4.08 -11.71 11.67
CA VAL A 223 -4.86 -12.78 11.02
C VAL A 223 -4.21 -13.12 9.69
N SER A 224 -4.32 -14.39 9.27
CA SER A 224 -3.91 -14.79 7.93
C SER A 224 -4.67 -13.96 6.88
N HIS A 225 -3.93 -13.41 5.92
CA HIS A 225 -4.49 -12.52 4.92
C HIS A 225 -3.81 -12.73 3.57
N ASN A 226 -4.56 -12.45 2.50
CA ASN A 226 -4.02 -12.45 1.14
C ASN A 226 -3.65 -11.05 0.66
N ARG A 227 -4.23 -9.99 1.26
CA ARG A 227 -4.11 -8.61 0.78
C ARG A 227 -3.74 -7.62 1.88
N PHE A 228 -4.67 -7.37 2.81
CA PHE A 228 -4.47 -6.41 3.90
C PHE A 228 -4.29 -7.14 5.24
N PRO A 229 -3.20 -6.89 5.97
CA PRO A 229 -2.95 -7.52 7.27
C PRO A 229 -3.90 -7.04 8.35
N GLY A 230 -4.09 -7.91 9.34
CA GLY A 230 -4.74 -7.59 10.60
C GLY A 230 -6.26 -7.60 10.57
N ALA A 231 -6.83 -7.58 11.76
CA ALA A 231 -8.25 -7.50 12.02
C ALA A 231 -8.53 -6.57 13.21
N VAL A 232 -9.75 -6.05 13.28
CA VAL A 232 -10.22 -5.20 14.37
C VAL A 232 -11.31 -5.90 15.15
N TYR A 233 -11.26 -5.84 16.48
CA TYR A 233 -12.26 -6.45 17.34
C TYR A 233 -13.53 -5.59 17.43
N GLY A 234 -14.68 -6.26 17.43
CA GLY A 234 -15.91 -5.76 18.02
C GLY A 234 -15.89 -5.93 19.54
N VAL A 235 -16.78 -5.22 20.23
CA VAL A 235 -16.85 -5.28 21.70
C VAL A 235 -17.24 -6.65 22.25
N ASP A 236 -17.80 -7.52 21.41
CA ASP A 236 -18.13 -8.91 21.72
C ASP A 236 -16.93 -9.87 21.68
N GLY A 237 -15.72 -9.38 21.38
CA GLY A 237 -14.51 -10.20 21.27
C GLY A 237 -14.37 -10.94 19.93
N LEU A 238 -15.28 -10.71 18.99
CA LEU A 238 -15.18 -11.22 17.62
C LEU A 238 -14.58 -10.14 16.71
N TYR A 239 -13.80 -10.52 15.69
CA TYR A 239 -13.10 -9.56 14.84
C TYR A 239 -13.61 -9.50 13.40
N VAL A 240 -13.32 -8.39 12.72
CA VAL A 240 -13.52 -8.19 11.28
C VAL A 240 -12.15 -7.92 10.65
N SER A 241 -11.77 -8.68 9.63
CA SER A 241 -10.48 -8.47 8.95
C SER A 241 -10.46 -7.11 8.23
N VAL A 242 -9.30 -6.45 8.20
CA VAL A 242 -9.15 -5.19 7.44
C VAL A 242 -9.38 -5.43 5.94
N GLN A 243 -9.06 -6.63 5.44
CA GLN A 243 -9.43 -7.05 4.10
C GLN A 243 -10.95 -7.05 3.88
N GLU A 244 -11.75 -7.54 4.81
CA GLU A 244 -13.22 -7.50 4.71
C GLU A 244 -13.74 -6.06 4.76
N ILE A 245 -13.20 -5.23 5.68
CA ILE A 245 -13.56 -3.80 5.81
C ILE A 245 -13.36 -3.06 4.49
N THR A 246 -12.18 -3.19 3.89
CA THR A 246 -11.85 -2.50 2.63
C THR A 246 -12.67 -3.01 1.44
N ASN A 247 -13.10 -4.28 1.45
CA ASN A 247 -13.92 -4.83 0.36
C ASN A 247 -15.30 -4.18 0.28
N TYR A 248 -15.89 -3.73 1.39
CA TYR A 248 -17.21 -3.06 1.37
C TYR A 248 -17.23 -1.81 0.48
N LEU A 249 -16.13 -1.05 0.43
CA LEU A 249 -16.07 0.19 -0.34
C LEU A 249 -15.36 0.03 -1.69
N ASN A 250 -14.94 -1.18 -2.07
CA ASN A 250 -14.24 -1.37 -3.35
C ASN A 250 -15.15 -1.08 -4.56
N GLY A 251 -14.56 -0.97 -5.75
CA GLY A 251 -15.32 -0.58 -6.95
C GLY A 251 -16.45 -1.54 -7.34
N GLN A 252 -16.44 -2.79 -6.86
CA GLN A 252 -17.49 -3.77 -7.11
C GLN A 252 -18.66 -3.64 -6.15
N HIS A 253 -18.39 -3.40 -4.85
CA HIS A 253 -19.42 -3.31 -3.82
C HIS A 253 -19.96 -1.88 -3.62
N CYS A 254 -19.23 -0.86 -4.05
CA CYS A 254 -19.65 0.54 -3.97
C CYS A 254 -19.36 1.28 -5.30
N PRO A 255 -20.19 1.10 -6.34
CA PRO A 255 -19.95 1.71 -7.66
C PRO A 255 -19.88 3.24 -7.66
N SER A 256 -20.61 3.91 -6.78
CA SER A 256 -20.61 5.39 -6.65
C SER A 256 -19.28 5.97 -6.14
N LEU A 257 -18.37 5.12 -5.64
CA LEU A 257 -16.99 5.45 -5.23
C LEU A 257 -15.92 4.99 -6.24
N GLN A 258 -16.28 4.51 -7.43
CA GLN A 258 -15.30 4.18 -8.46
C GLN A 258 -14.52 5.44 -8.89
N GLY A 259 -13.20 5.35 -8.95
CA GLY A 259 -12.34 6.49 -9.32
C GLY A 259 -12.11 7.53 -8.21
N LYS A 260 -12.75 7.36 -7.04
CA LYS A 260 -12.71 8.28 -5.89
C LYS A 260 -11.89 7.71 -4.74
N PRO A 261 -11.14 8.51 -3.96
CA PRO A 261 -10.37 7.98 -2.83
C PRO A 261 -11.22 7.31 -1.75
N LYS A 262 -10.74 6.17 -1.25
CA LYS A 262 -11.33 5.40 -0.15
C LYS A 262 -10.25 5.22 0.91
N ILE A 263 -10.38 5.98 2.00
CA ILE A 263 -9.31 6.16 2.98
C ILE A 263 -9.69 5.47 4.27
N PHE A 264 -8.80 4.63 4.79
CA PHE A 264 -8.99 3.88 6.01
C PHE A 264 -7.89 4.23 7.00
N PHE A 265 -8.26 4.72 8.19
CA PHE A 265 -7.34 4.94 9.30
C PHE A 265 -7.62 3.89 10.37
N ILE A 266 -6.66 2.99 10.61
CA ILE A 266 -6.81 1.84 11.49
C ILE A 266 -5.89 2.02 12.70
N GLN A 267 -6.47 2.50 13.80
CA GLN A 267 -5.84 2.48 15.12
C GLN A 267 -6.22 1.17 15.81
N ALA A 268 -5.39 0.15 15.61
CA ALA A 268 -5.51 -1.15 16.22
C ALA A 268 -4.13 -1.85 16.25
N CYS A 269 -3.89 -2.73 17.21
CA CYS A 269 -2.63 -3.49 17.25
C CYS A 269 -2.52 -4.45 16.06
N GLY A 270 -1.33 -4.51 15.45
CA GLY A 270 -1.02 -5.47 14.39
C GLY A 270 -0.67 -6.85 14.92
N GLY A 271 -0.33 -6.98 16.21
CA GLY A 271 0.10 -8.20 16.88
C GLY A 271 0.58 -7.94 18.32
N GLY A 272 1.24 -8.93 18.93
CA GLY A 272 1.68 -8.89 20.33
C GLY A 272 3.13 -8.48 20.57
N GLU A 273 3.92 -8.29 19.52
CA GLU A 273 5.36 -8.07 19.64
C GLU A 273 5.68 -6.63 20.07
N LYS A 274 6.59 -6.48 21.03
CA LYS A 274 7.07 -5.18 21.49
C LYS A 274 8.41 -4.87 20.83
N ASP A 275 8.43 -3.83 20.01
CA ASP A 275 9.64 -3.37 19.35
C ASP A 275 10.53 -2.58 20.32
N THR A 276 11.82 -2.95 20.43
CA THR A 276 12.83 -2.22 21.21
C THR A 276 13.70 -1.30 20.36
N GLY A 277 13.51 -1.31 19.04
CA GLY A 277 14.30 -0.53 18.08
C GLY A 277 15.77 -0.97 17.99
N PHE A 278 16.58 -0.13 17.36
CA PHE A 278 18.04 -0.28 17.23
C PHE A 278 18.72 1.10 17.32
N GLU A 279 20.03 1.14 17.62
CA GLU A 279 20.79 2.39 17.73
C GLU A 279 21.05 3.02 16.35
N VAL A 280 20.77 4.32 16.23
CA VAL A 280 21.06 5.16 15.05
C VAL A 280 22.05 6.26 15.40
N SER A 281 22.75 6.81 14.41
CA SER A 281 23.75 7.85 14.61
C SER A 281 23.10 9.15 15.16
N PRO A 282 23.86 9.99 15.89
CA PRO A 282 23.32 11.21 16.52
C PRO A 282 22.72 12.24 15.55
N GLU A 283 23.06 12.16 14.26
CA GLU A 283 22.58 13.07 13.21
C GLU A 283 21.13 12.77 12.80
N GLU A 284 20.66 11.53 13.03
CA GLU A 284 19.29 11.08 12.71
C GLU A 284 18.36 11.08 13.94
N ALA A 285 18.92 11.26 15.15
CA ALA A 285 18.20 11.22 16.42
C ALA A 285 17.93 12.64 16.97
N LYS A 286 16.67 13.05 17.01
CA LYS A 286 16.26 14.22 17.82
C LYS A 286 16.18 13.84 19.31
N PRO A 287 16.35 14.79 20.25
CA PRO A 287 16.22 14.50 21.67
C PRO A 287 14.85 13.88 21.97
N SER A 288 14.88 12.69 22.58
CA SER A 288 13.71 11.87 22.86
C SER A 288 12.82 12.53 23.92
N ILE A 289 11.53 12.67 23.61
CA ILE A 289 10.52 13.05 24.60
C ILE A 289 10.07 11.74 25.27
N GLY A 290 10.55 11.48 26.49
CA GLY A 290 10.04 10.38 27.30
C GLY A 290 8.56 10.58 27.59
N ARG A 291 7.72 9.63 27.16
CA ARG A 291 6.27 9.65 27.42
C ARG A 291 5.86 8.44 28.27
N ASP A 292 5.00 8.68 29.26
CA ASP A 292 4.47 7.65 30.16
C ASP A 292 3.36 6.83 29.48
N GLY A 293 3.75 5.91 28.59
CA GLY A 293 2.85 4.95 27.96
C GLY A 293 2.55 3.74 28.84
N ASP A 294 1.37 3.70 29.49
CA ASP A 294 1.00 2.66 30.46
C ASP A 294 0.05 1.56 29.93
N GLN A 295 -0.49 1.67 28.71
CA GLN A 295 -1.44 0.70 28.16
C GLN A 295 -1.11 0.26 26.72
N THR A 296 -1.33 -1.03 26.43
CA THR A 296 -1.12 -1.65 25.12
C THR A 296 -2.38 -2.38 24.65
N ASP A 297 -2.71 -2.31 23.36
CA ASP A 297 -3.93 -2.91 22.80
C ASP A 297 -3.75 -4.38 22.29
N ALA A 298 -2.72 -5.12 22.76
CA ALA A 298 -2.31 -6.44 22.26
C ALA A 298 -2.81 -7.67 23.08
N ILE A 299 -2.87 -8.86 22.46
CA ILE A 299 -3.34 -10.16 23.01
C ILE A 299 -2.40 -11.32 22.60
N PRO A 300 -2.22 -12.40 23.42
CA PRO A 300 -1.40 -13.59 23.08
C PRO A 300 -2.02 -14.51 21.99
N ILE A 301 -1.18 -15.18 21.18
CA ILE A 301 -1.55 -15.82 19.90
C ILE A 301 -1.67 -17.36 20.02
N SER A 302 -2.68 -17.95 19.36
CA SER A 302 -2.68 -19.35 18.90
C SER A 302 -3.11 -19.39 17.42
N SER A 303 -2.41 -20.19 16.59
CA SER A 303 -2.52 -20.18 15.12
C SER A 303 -3.26 -21.39 14.57
N SER A 304 -4.16 -21.16 13.59
CA SER A 304 -4.71 -22.20 12.72
C SER A 304 -5.02 -21.64 11.33
N SER A 305 -4.62 -22.37 10.30
CA SER A 305 -4.74 -22.05 8.86
C SER A 305 -5.93 -22.78 8.25
N ASP A 306 -6.69 -22.12 7.36
CA ASP A 306 -7.33 -22.81 6.24
C ASP A 306 -7.60 -21.88 5.04
N SER A 307 -7.47 -22.47 3.86
CA SER A 307 -7.51 -21.86 2.52
C SER A 307 -8.93 -21.87 1.92
N LEU A 308 -9.19 -21.13 0.83
CA LEU A 308 -9.99 -21.53 -0.37
C LEU A 308 -10.21 -20.36 -1.40
N SER A 309 -10.64 -20.74 -2.60
CA SER A 309 -10.47 -20.14 -3.96
C SER A 309 -11.75 -19.59 -4.64
N ALA A 310 -11.63 -18.75 -5.70
CA ALA A 310 -12.50 -18.64 -6.92
C ALA A 310 -12.08 -17.41 -7.78
N SER A 311 -11.58 -17.51 -9.03
CA SER A 311 -12.15 -17.71 -10.39
C SER A 311 -12.48 -16.40 -11.18
N ASP A 312 -11.93 -16.30 -12.40
CA ASP A 312 -11.94 -15.16 -13.35
C ASP A 312 -13.23 -15.04 -14.20
N GLU A 313 -13.56 -13.84 -14.72
CA GLU A 313 -13.86 -13.60 -16.16
C GLU A 313 -14.02 -12.10 -16.56
N VAL A 314 -14.07 -11.86 -17.87
CA VAL A 314 -13.59 -10.75 -18.74
C VAL A 314 -14.64 -9.71 -19.20
N ASP A 315 -14.27 -8.44 -19.40
CA ASP A 315 -14.30 -7.72 -20.71
C ASP A 315 -13.85 -6.23 -20.61
N ALA A 316 -13.15 -5.74 -21.63
CA ALA A 316 -12.45 -4.45 -21.65
C ALA A 316 -13.39 -3.23 -21.76
N ARG A 317 -13.86 -2.76 -20.61
CA ARG A 317 -14.14 -1.33 -20.37
C ARG A 317 -12.84 -0.64 -19.97
N ALA A 318 -12.80 0.70 -19.89
CA ALA A 318 -11.76 1.38 -19.12
C ALA A 318 -11.93 0.98 -17.65
N THR A 319 -11.47 -0.22 -17.29
CA THR A 319 -11.67 -0.84 -15.99
C THR A 319 -10.53 -0.43 -15.10
N LEU A 320 -10.86 0.23 -14.00
CA LEU A 320 -9.93 0.30 -12.88
C LEU A 320 -9.95 -1.04 -12.16
N PRO A 321 -8.81 -1.52 -11.63
CA PRO A 321 -8.81 -2.66 -10.73
C PRO A 321 -9.84 -2.45 -9.61
N THR A 322 -10.56 -3.50 -9.22
CA THR A 322 -11.55 -3.43 -8.14
C THR A 322 -11.04 -2.77 -6.85
N PRO A 323 -9.77 -2.98 -6.42
CA PRO A 323 -9.20 -2.29 -5.24
C PRO A 323 -8.45 -0.99 -5.59
N SER A 324 -8.83 -0.27 -6.65
CA SER A 324 -8.23 1.02 -6.99
C SER A 324 -8.66 2.14 -6.05
N ASP A 325 -7.77 3.12 -5.86
CA ASP A 325 -8.01 4.32 -5.07
C ASP A 325 -8.27 4.04 -3.59
N ILE A 326 -7.65 2.98 -3.05
CA ILE A 326 -7.69 2.63 -1.63
C ILE A 326 -6.39 3.07 -0.96
N LEU A 327 -6.51 3.72 0.20
CA LEU A 327 -5.40 3.95 1.12
C LEU A 327 -5.76 3.40 2.49
N VAL A 328 -4.92 2.52 3.04
CA VAL A 328 -5.07 2.01 4.40
C VAL A 328 -3.87 2.43 5.22
N SER A 329 -4.07 3.32 6.19
CA SER A 329 -3.05 3.72 7.16
C SER A 329 -3.24 2.98 8.47
N TYR A 330 -2.18 2.32 8.93
CA TYR A 330 -2.12 1.57 10.17
C TYR A 330 -1.30 2.34 11.20
N SER A 331 -1.75 2.33 12.45
CA SER A 331 -1.06 3.02 13.55
C SER A 331 0.27 2.40 13.95
N THR A 332 0.51 1.14 13.59
CA THR A 332 1.75 0.40 13.87
C THR A 332 2.00 -0.64 12.78
N PHE A 333 3.24 -1.09 12.66
CA PHE A 333 3.63 -2.12 11.70
C PHE A 333 2.93 -3.44 12.07
N PRO A 334 2.37 -4.19 11.09
CA PRO A 334 1.74 -5.48 11.35
C PRO A 334 2.63 -6.40 12.20
N GLY A 335 2.08 -7.05 13.22
CA GLY A 335 2.83 -7.82 14.23
C GLY A 335 3.17 -7.06 15.52
N TYR A 336 3.22 -5.73 15.50
CA TYR A 336 3.66 -4.92 16.65
C TYR A 336 2.52 -4.23 17.41
N VAL A 337 2.86 -3.80 18.63
CA VAL A 337 1.97 -3.04 19.54
C VAL A 337 1.76 -1.60 19.06
N SER A 338 0.58 -1.05 19.33
CA SER A 338 0.29 0.39 19.25
C SER A 338 0.06 0.95 20.65
N TRP A 339 0.68 2.10 20.95
CA TRP A 339 0.71 2.72 22.27
C TRP A 339 -0.32 3.83 22.43
N ARG A 340 -0.81 3.96 23.66
CA ARG A 340 -1.83 4.94 24.04
C ARG A 340 -1.60 5.47 25.45
N ASP A 341 -1.81 6.77 25.59
CA ASP A 341 -1.89 7.49 26.85
C ASP A 341 -3.38 7.63 27.25
N PRO A 342 -3.77 7.28 28.49
CA PRO A 342 -5.16 7.37 28.93
C PRO A 342 -5.76 8.79 28.94
N ALA A 343 -4.94 9.84 29.03
CA ALA A 343 -5.35 11.25 29.08
C ALA A 343 -5.16 11.96 27.73
N ALA A 344 -4.04 11.72 27.03
CA ALA A 344 -3.72 12.41 25.78
C ALA A 344 -4.28 11.71 24.52
N GLY A 345 -4.55 10.40 24.59
CA GLY A 345 -4.94 9.57 23.45
C GLY A 345 -3.79 8.73 22.89
N SER A 346 -3.97 8.15 21.71
CA SER A 346 -2.93 7.36 21.04
C SER A 346 -1.87 8.25 20.40
N TRP A 347 -0.61 7.81 20.41
CA TRP A 347 0.46 8.58 19.77
C TRP A 347 0.20 8.80 18.29
N TYR A 348 -0.35 7.78 17.62
CA TYR A 348 -0.66 7.86 16.20
C TYR A 348 -1.76 8.88 15.92
N VAL A 349 -2.87 8.86 16.66
CA VAL A 349 -3.98 9.79 16.42
C VAL A 349 -3.61 11.21 16.82
N GLU A 350 -2.87 11.39 17.92
CA GLU A 350 -2.38 12.69 18.34
C GLU A 350 -1.52 13.34 17.26
N VAL A 351 -0.53 12.61 16.75
CA VAL A 351 0.37 13.09 15.69
C VAL A 351 -0.39 13.29 14.37
N LEU A 352 -1.29 12.37 14.01
CA LEU A 352 -2.13 12.48 12.80
C LEU A 352 -2.99 13.74 12.83
N ASP A 353 -3.65 14.04 13.95
CA ASP A 353 -4.47 15.25 14.09
C ASP A 353 -3.62 16.53 13.98
N SER A 354 -2.46 16.59 14.63
CA SER A 354 -1.55 17.76 14.56
C SER A 354 -1.08 18.01 13.13
N ILE A 355 -0.60 16.96 12.45
CA ILE A 355 -0.09 17.10 11.08
C ILE A 355 -1.21 17.49 10.11
N LEU A 356 -2.42 16.93 10.27
CA LEU A 356 -3.57 17.32 9.45
C LEU A 356 -4.00 18.76 9.74
N GLU A 357 -3.93 19.26 10.97
CA GLU A 357 -4.19 20.69 11.28
C GLU A 357 -3.23 21.59 10.52
N GLU A 358 -1.94 21.30 10.60
CA GLU A 358 -0.90 22.20 10.12
C GLU A 358 -0.72 22.13 8.59
N ASN A 359 -1.00 20.97 7.98
CA ASN A 359 -0.53 20.68 6.63
C ASN A 359 -1.62 20.33 5.61
N ALA A 360 -2.87 20.05 6.03
CA ALA A 360 -3.91 19.54 5.12
C ALA A 360 -4.25 20.48 3.96
N ALA A 361 -3.99 21.78 4.12
CA ALA A 361 -4.21 22.82 3.12
C ALA A 361 -3.17 22.81 1.98
N ILE A 362 -1.98 22.25 2.20
CA ILE A 362 -0.80 22.43 1.32
C ILE A 362 -0.15 21.12 0.88
N LEU A 363 -0.19 20.08 1.72
CA LEU A 363 0.46 18.80 1.44
C LEU A 363 -0.56 17.73 1.08
N ASP A 364 -0.14 16.78 0.25
CA ASP A 364 -0.97 15.61 -0.05
C ASP A 364 -0.93 14.60 1.10
N LEU A 365 -1.98 13.79 1.22
CA LEU A 365 -2.15 12.83 2.30
C LEU A 365 -0.98 11.83 2.42
N ALA A 366 -0.38 11.38 1.31
CA ALA A 366 0.71 10.42 1.41
C ALA A 366 1.96 11.07 2.05
N THR A 367 2.25 12.33 1.71
CA THR A 367 3.31 13.11 2.34
C THR A 367 3.02 13.35 3.83
N MET A 368 1.79 13.73 4.18
CA MET A 368 1.40 13.90 5.58
C MET A 368 1.54 12.61 6.39
N LEU A 369 1.16 11.45 5.82
CA LEU A 369 1.35 10.16 6.48
C LEU A 369 2.82 9.80 6.66
N MET A 370 3.72 10.23 5.76
CA MET A 370 5.16 10.08 5.95
C MET A 370 5.67 10.93 7.11
N MET A 371 5.14 12.14 7.30
CA MET A 371 5.43 12.97 8.47
C MET A 371 4.94 12.30 9.76
N VAL A 372 3.74 11.70 9.74
CA VAL A 372 3.20 10.93 10.88
C VAL A 372 4.13 9.78 11.24
N ASN A 373 4.59 9.03 10.25
CA ASN A 373 5.54 7.93 10.46
C ASN A 373 6.82 8.44 11.14
N ASN A 374 7.39 9.53 10.62
CA ASN A 374 8.59 10.13 11.17
C ASN A 374 8.38 10.54 12.64
N GLU A 375 7.34 11.30 12.95
CA GLU A 375 7.11 11.79 14.31
C GLU A 375 6.80 10.67 15.32
N VAL A 376 5.95 9.69 14.95
CA VAL A 376 5.62 8.59 15.87
C VAL A 376 6.84 7.70 16.14
N SER A 377 7.71 7.47 15.15
CA SER A 377 8.93 6.64 15.33
C SER A 377 9.95 7.24 16.31
N GLN A 378 9.90 8.56 16.52
CA GLN A 378 10.74 9.25 17.49
C GLN A 378 10.23 9.07 18.93
N ASN A 379 8.95 8.77 19.12
CA ASN A 379 8.39 8.51 20.44
C ASN A 379 8.97 7.23 21.05
N SER A 380 9.03 7.19 22.38
CA SER A 380 9.38 5.98 23.12
C SER A 380 8.54 5.84 24.38
N ALA A 381 8.12 4.60 24.66
CA ALA A 381 7.38 4.26 25.88
C ALA A 381 8.37 3.63 26.84
N LYS A 382 8.39 4.12 28.08
CA LYS A 382 9.32 3.67 29.13
C LYS A 382 10.79 3.79 28.69
N GLY A 383 11.09 4.71 27.78
CA GLY A 383 12.41 4.91 27.20
C GLY A 383 12.93 3.79 26.29
N LEU A 384 12.14 2.73 26.06
CA LEU A 384 12.61 1.50 25.40
C LEU A 384 11.76 1.12 24.17
N TYR A 385 10.44 1.21 24.28
CA TYR A 385 9.57 0.66 23.25
C TYR A 385 9.28 1.66 22.14
N LYS A 386 9.32 1.17 20.90
CA LYS A 386 9.10 1.94 19.68
C LYS A 386 7.76 1.64 19.03
N GLN A 387 7.36 2.50 18.10
CA GLN A 387 6.17 2.33 17.28
C GLN A 387 6.43 2.91 15.90
N MET A 388 6.16 2.14 14.84
CA MET A 388 6.30 2.59 13.47
C MET A 388 4.96 2.45 12.74
N PRO A 389 4.20 3.53 12.52
CA PRO A 389 3.04 3.50 11.66
C PRO A 389 3.41 3.19 10.21
N GLY A 390 2.41 2.84 9.41
CA GLY A 390 2.62 2.52 8.00
C GLY A 390 1.36 2.74 7.17
N SER A 391 1.51 2.68 5.85
CA SER A 391 0.35 2.71 4.96
C SER A 391 0.52 1.81 3.74
N PHE A 392 -0.59 1.21 3.33
CA PHE A 392 -0.73 0.60 2.02
C PHE A 392 -1.45 1.60 1.11
N ASN A 393 -0.70 2.16 0.16
CA ASN A 393 -1.18 3.21 -0.72
C ASN A 393 -1.41 2.66 -2.14
N PHE A 394 -2.67 2.59 -2.54
CA PHE A 394 -3.10 2.25 -3.90
C PHE A 394 -3.85 3.42 -4.57
N LEU A 395 -3.59 4.65 -4.12
CA LEU A 395 -4.04 5.86 -4.80
C LEU A 395 -3.29 6.07 -6.11
N ARG A 396 -3.97 6.60 -7.13
CA ARG A 396 -3.39 6.87 -8.46
C ARG A 396 -3.05 8.34 -8.69
N LYS A 397 -3.44 9.21 -7.75
CA LYS A 397 -3.40 10.67 -7.82
C LYS A 397 -3.05 11.23 -6.46
N HIS A 398 -2.52 12.46 -6.41
CA HIS A 398 -2.31 13.15 -5.13
C HIS A 398 -3.65 13.52 -4.50
N LEU A 399 -3.77 13.34 -3.20
CA LEU A 399 -4.97 13.66 -2.45
C LEU A 399 -4.70 14.84 -1.53
N TYR A 400 -5.22 16.00 -1.88
CA TYR A 400 -5.20 17.20 -1.05
C TYR A 400 -6.58 17.37 -0.43
N PHE A 401 -6.65 17.56 0.89
CA PHE A 401 -7.92 17.91 1.52
C PHE A 401 -8.24 19.38 1.26
N GLN A 402 -9.53 19.71 1.22
CA GLN A 402 -9.97 21.10 1.23
C GLN A 402 -10.24 21.52 2.68
N THR A 403 -9.70 22.68 3.07
CA THR A 403 -9.97 23.24 4.39
C THR A 403 -11.06 24.31 4.31
N SER A 404 -11.82 24.46 5.38
CA SER A 404 -12.87 25.49 5.48
C SER A 404 -12.35 26.93 5.36
N GLU A 405 -11.06 27.17 5.64
CA GLU A 405 -10.43 28.49 5.54
C GLU A 405 -10.11 28.92 4.10
N GLN A 406 -9.69 27.99 3.24
CA GLN A 406 -9.42 28.26 1.82
C GLN A 406 -10.68 28.73 1.06
N TRP A 407 -11.87 28.41 1.58
CA TRP A 407 -13.12 28.83 0.97
C TRP A 407 -13.57 30.25 1.37
N LYS A 408 -13.08 30.80 2.49
CA LYS A 408 -13.41 32.18 2.89
C LYS A 408 -12.76 33.22 1.96
N THR A 409 -11.76 32.81 1.19
CA THR A 409 -10.97 33.67 0.29
C THR A 409 -11.29 33.47 -1.19
N THR A 410 -12.18 32.53 -1.57
CA THR A 410 -12.60 32.36 -2.96
C THR A 410 -13.77 33.30 -3.28
N PRO A 411 -13.63 34.28 -4.20
CA PRO A 411 -14.76 35.12 -4.59
C PRO A 411 -15.81 34.25 -5.30
N LEU A 412 -17.08 34.43 -4.92
CA LEU A 412 -18.22 33.95 -5.70
C LEU A 412 -18.17 34.69 -7.05
N HIS A 413 -17.82 33.96 -8.12
CA HIS A 413 -17.93 34.45 -9.49
C HIS A 413 -19.33 34.20 -10.05
#